data_AF-A0A0R2BU23-F1
#
_entry.id   AF-A0A0R2BU23-F1
#
_cell.length_a   1.000
_cell.length_b   1.000
_cell.length_c   1.000
_cell.angle_alpha   90.00
_cell.angle_beta   90.00
_cell.angle_gamma   90.00
#
_symmetry.space_group_name_H-M   'P 1'
#
loop_
_entity.id
_entity.type
_entity.pdbx_description
1 polymer ?
#
loop_
_entity_poly.entity_id
_entity_poly.type
_entity_poly.pdbx_seq_one_letter_code
_entity_poly.pdbx_strand_id
1 'polypeptide(L)'
;MEWIKAILAKHTKEDGTIDVDAANTEIDKEFPKNAVPKDQYNNLSTQLSDANKTLKSLEDKTKDNPDIQQELADLKDKAEALEKENTDLKINGQVSAALQAVGAKDIDYATFKLGKLEIDKDGKVKDLDNKIKELKSSIPDYFAGKEDTKQEDNPGNGYQTVDNKLESGQQHDADPFADIIAKYDK
;
A
#
# COMPACT_ATOMS: atom_id res chain seq x y z
N MET A 1 -24.28 -45.76 16.26
CA MET A 1 -25.00 -46.44 17.36
C MET A 1 -24.12 -47.40 18.16
N GLU A 2 -22.98 -47.87 17.63
CA GLU A 2 -22.06 -48.75 18.37
C GLU A 2 -21.57 -48.16 19.71
N TRP A 3 -21.38 -46.84 19.79
CA TRP A 3 -21.00 -46.17 21.03
C TRP A 3 -22.06 -46.28 22.14
N ILE A 4 -23.35 -46.23 21.79
CA ILE A 4 -24.46 -46.44 22.75
C ILE A 4 -24.48 -47.89 23.22
N LYS A 5 -24.28 -48.85 22.30
CA LYS A 5 -24.20 -50.28 22.65
C LYS A 5 -23.05 -50.56 23.62
N ALA A 6 -21.90 -49.91 23.44
CA ALA A 6 -20.76 -50.03 24.33
C ALA A 6 -21.06 -49.50 25.74
N ILE A 7 -21.77 -48.36 25.86
CA ILE A 7 -22.18 -47.81 27.15
C ILE A 7 -23.19 -48.74 27.84
N LEU A 8 -24.19 -49.24 27.10
CA LEU A 8 -25.18 -50.17 27.66
C LEU A 8 -24.51 -51.46 28.16
N ALA A 9 -23.59 -52.04 27.38
CA ALA A 9 -22.86 -53.24 27.78
C ALA A 9 -21.96 -53.02 29.01
N LYS A 10 -21.37 -51.83 29.16
CA LYS A 10 -20.54 -51.46 30.31
C LYS A 10 -21.33 -51.34 31.61
N HIS A 11 -22.60 -50.95 31.54
CA HIS A 11 -23.49 -50.77 32.70
C HIS A 11 -24.47 -51.94 32.91
N THR A 12 -24.27 -53.05 32.20
CA THR A 12 -24.98 -54.31 32.46
C THR A 12 -24.36 -55.04 33.64
N LYS A 13 -25.18 -55.42 34.62
CA LYS A 13 -24.79 -56.17 35.82
C LYS A 13 -24.72 -57.68 35.52
N GLU A 14 -24.10 -58.45 36.41
CA GLU A 14 -23.94 -59.91 36.24
C GLU A 14 -25.27 -60.68 36.15
N ASP A 15 -26.35 -60.10 36.67
CA ASP A 15 -27.72 -60.63 36.58
C ASP A 15 -28.44 -60.27 35.27
N GLY A 16 -27.77 -59.56 34.36
CA GLY A 16 -28.31 -59.11 33.08
C GLY A 16 -29.15 -57.83 33.15
N THR A 17 -29.32 -57.23 34.33
CA THR A 17 -30.03 -55.95 34.48
C THR A 17 -29.10 -54.77 34.18
N ILE A 18 -29.64 -53.69 33.62
CA ILE A 18 -28.86 -52.50 33.26
C ILE A 18 -29.04 -51.44 34.35
N ASP A 19 -27.94 -50.82 34.76
CA ASP A 19 -27.98 -49.61 35.58
C ASP A 19 -28.40 -48.40 34.73
N VAL A 20 -29.70 -48.12 34.70
CA VAL A 20 -30.30 -47.12 33.81
C VAL A 20 -29.80 -45.71 34.14
N ASP A 21 -29.60 -45.37 35.41
CA ASP A 21 -29.17 -44.04 35.84
C ASP A 21 -27.69 -43.78 35.47
N ALA A 22 -26.83 -44.77 35.71
CA ALA A 22 -25.42 -44.68 35.32
C ALA A 22 -25.24 -44.67 33.79
N ALA A 23 -26.00 -45.50 33.07
CA ALA A 23 -25.99 -45.54 31.61
C ALA A 23 -26.48 -44.23 30.99
N ASN A 24 -27.60 -43.66 31.45
CA ASN A 24 -28.11 -42.37 30.96
C ASN A 24 -27.12 -41.24 31.22
N THR A 25 -26.49 -41.21 32.40
CA THR A 25 -25.50 -40.17 32.74
C THR A 25 -24.28 -40.21 31.81
N GLU A 26 -23.82 -41.40 31.39
CA GLU A 26 -22.70 -41.53 30.46
C GLU A 26 -23.12 -41.28 29.00
N ILE A 27 -24.35 -41.65 28.63
CA ILE A 27 -24.95 -41.30 27.33
C ILE A 27 -25.04 -39.78 27.19
N ASP A 28 -25.53 -39.06 28.20
CA ASP A 28 -25.66 -37.59 28.13
C ASP A 28 -24.32 -36.87 27.99
N LYS A 29 -23.22 -37.45 28.52
CA LYS A 29 -21.86 -36.91 28.36
C LYS A 29 -21.28 -37.16 26.97
N GLU A 30 -21.60 -38.31 26.38
CA GLU A 30 -21.10 -38.71 25.07
C GLU A 30 -22.00 -38.25 23.91
N PHE A 31 -23.25 -37.87 24.21
CA PHE A 31 -24.22 -37.41 23.21
C PHE A 31 -23.71 -36.19 22.44
N PRO A 32 -23.21 -35.10 23.06
CA PRO A 32 -22.75 -33.93 22.31
C PRO A 32 -21.51 -34.18 21.44
N LYS A 33 -20.75 -35.26 21.72
CA LYS A 33 -19.56 -35.63 20.94
C LYS A 33 -19.90 -36.51 19.73
N ASN A 34 -20.96 -37.29 19.84
CA ASN A 34 -21.30 -38.35 18.89
C ASN A 34 -22.63 -38.12 18.16
N ALA A 35 -23.42 -37.12 18.56
CA ALA A 35 -24.73 -36.82 17.99
C ALA A 35 -25.07 -35.33 18.10
N VAL A 36 -25.81 -34.84 17.11
CA VAL A 36 -26.39 -33.49 17.13
C VAL A 36 -27.86 -33.61 17.52
N PRO A 37 -28.35 -32.85 18.52
CA PRO A 37 -29.77 -32.83 18.88
C PRO A 37 -30.64 -32.49 17.68
N LYS A 38 -31.75 -33.21 17.51
CA LYS A 38 -32.67 -33.04 16.37
C LYS A 38 -33.17 -31.60 16.26
N ASP A 39 -33.45 -30.95 17.38
CA ASP A 39 -33.93 -29.56 17.39
C ASP A 39 -32.85 -28.57 16.96
N GLN A 40 -31.59 -28.80 17.33
CA GLN A 40 -30.46 -28.00 16.86
C GLN A 40 -30.22 -28.19 15.36
N TYR A 41 -30.27 -29.43 14.88
CA TYR A 41 -30.18 -29.74 13.47
C TYR A 41 -31.31 -29.09 12.66
N ASN A 42 -32.56 -29.21 13.12
CA ASN A 42 -33.71 -28.64 12.44
C ASN A 42 -33.65 -27.11 12.42
N ASN A 43 -33.28 -26.48 13.54
CA ASN A 43 -33.13 -25.02 13.60
C ASN A 43 -32.04 -24.53 12.63
N LEU A 44 -30.87 -25.17 12.64
CA LEU A 44 -29.77 -24.83 11.75
C LEU A 44 -30.13 -25.09 10.27
N SER A 45 -30.84 -26.19 9.98
CA SER A 45 -31.31 -26.52 8.64
C SER A 45 -32.33 -25.50 8.12
N THR A 46 -33.23 -25.01 8.97
CA THR A 46 -34.18 -23.95 8.61
C THR A 46 -33.45 -22.62 8.38
N GLN A 47 -32.54 -22.23 9.28
CA GLN A 47 -31.73 -21.02 9.11
C GLN A 47 -30.90 -21.05 7.82
N LEU A 48 -30.30 -22.20 7.50
CA LEU A 48 -29.51 -22.38 6.29
C LEU A 48 -30.39 -22.34 5.03
N SER A 49 -31.60 -22.91 5.09
CA SER A 49 -32.59 -22.80 4.01
C SER A 49 -33.00 -21.34 3.77
N ASP A 50 -33.28 -20.59 4.83
CA ASP A 50 -33.72 -19.21 4.73
C ASP A 50 -32.59 -18.26 4.31
N ALA A 51 -31.37 -18.46 4.83
CA ALA A 51 -30.18 -17.75 4.36
C ALA A 51 -29.92 -17.99 2.86
N ASN A 52 -30.07 -19.23 2.38
CA ASN A 52 -29.93 -19.54 0.96
C ASN A 52 -31.03 -18.90 0.10
N LYS A 53 -32.27 -18.82 0.58
CA LYS A 53 -33.35 -18.10 -0.11
C LYS A 53 -33.07 -16.60 -0.18
N THR A 54 -32.58 -16.01 0.91
CA THR A 54 -32.18 -14.59 0.95
C THR A 54 -31.02 -14.32 0.02
N LEU A 55 -29.99 -15.18 0.01
CA LEU A 55 -28.83 -15.05 -0.86
C LEU A 55 -29.22 -15.17 -2.34
N LYS A 56 -30.11 -16.11 -2.67
CA LYS A 56 -30.67 -16.23 -4.02
C LYS A 56 -31.51 -15.01 -4.41
N SER A 57 -32.33 -14.49 -3.49
CA SER A 57 -33.09 -13.25 -3.73
C SER A 57 -32.20 -12.02 -3.89
N LEU A 58 -31.08 -11.94 -3.17
CA LEU A 58 -30.06 -10.89 -3.33
C LEU A 58 -29.36 -11.03 -4.67
N GLU A 59 -28.93 -12.24 -5.04
CA GLU A 59 -28.32 -12.53 -6.33
C GLU A 59 -29.25 -12.12 -7.47
N ASP A 60 -30.52 -12.57 -7.46
CA ASP A 60 -31.53 -12.23 -8.45
C ASP A 60 -31.78 -10.70 -8.50
N LYS A 61 -31.86 -10.03 -7.34
CA LYS A 61 -32.00 -8.56 -7.26
C LYS A 61 -30.77 -7.81 -7.81
N THR A 62 -29.56 -8.35 -7.69
CA THR A 62 -28.35 -7.76 -8.29
C THR A 62 -28.16 -8.12 -9.76
N LYS A 63 -28.73 -9.23 -10.22
CA LYS A 63 -28.65 -9.71 -11.61
C LYS A 63 -29.61 -8.95 -12.55
N ASP A 64 -30.74 -8.49 -12.01
CA ASP A 64 -31.78 -7.79 -12.78
C ASP A 64 -31.87 -6.28 -12.47
N ASN A 65 -30.95 -5.71 -11.68
CA ASN A 65 -30.93 -4.27 -11.42
C ASN A 65 -29.84 -3.57 -12.26
N PRO A 66 -30.21 -2.96 -13.41
CA PRO A 66 -29.26 -2.30 -14.31
C PRO A 66 -28.50 -1.16 -13.64
N ASP A 67 -29.11 -0.49 -12.65
CA ASP A 67 -28.45 0.61 -11.93
C ASP A 67 -27.28 0.08 -11.08
N ILE A 68 -27.43 -1.08 -10.43
CA ILE A 68 -26.37 -1.69 -9.61
C ILE A 68 -25.26 -2.26 -10.50
N GLN A 69 -25.58 -2.79 -11.67
CA GLN A 69 -24.57 -3.26 -12.64
C GLN A 69 -23.76 -2.09 -13.21
N GLN A 70 -24.42 -0.97 -13.49
CA GLN A 70 -23.75 0.25 -13.94
C GLN A 70 -22.84 0.81 -12.84
N GLU A 71 -23.33 0.91 -11.60
CA GLU A 71 -22.50 1.35 -10.46
C GLU A 71 -21.31 0.42 -10.22
N LEU A 72 -21.49 -0.90 -10.35
CA LEU A 72 -20.40 -1.86 -10.20
C LEU A 72 -19.36 -1.74 -11.32
N ALA A 73 -19.79 -1.50 -12.56
CA ALA A 73 -18.89 -1.24 -13.67
C ALA A 73 -18.11 0.08 -13.45
N ASP A 74 -18.80 1.15 -13.09
CA ASP A 74 -18.19 2.46 -12.82
C ASP A 74 -17.20 2.39 -11.64
N LEU A 75 -17.55 1.64 -10.58
CA LEU A 75 -16.67 1.43 -9.43
C LEU A 75 -15.45 0.59 -9.80
N LYS A 76 -15.61 -0.42 -10.65
CA LYS A 76 -14.51 -1.24 -11.14
C LYS A 76 -13.56 -0.41 -12.00
N ASP A 77 -14.08 0.39 -12.92
CA ASP A 77 -13.29 1.29 -13.77
C ASP A 77 -12.53 2.32 -12.93
N LYS A 78 -13.16 2.87 -11.88
CA LYS A 78 -12.48 3.75 -10.91
C LYS A 78 -11.40 3.04 -10.11
N ALA A 79 -11.64 1.80 -9.67
CA ALA A 79 -10.65 1.02 -8.95
C ALA A 79 -9.43 0.73 -9.83
N GLU A 80 -9.63 0.31 -11.07
CA GLU A 80 -8.54 0.08 -12.03
C GLU A 80 -7.77 1.38 -12.34
N ALA A 81 -8.47 2.51 -12.49
CA ALA A 81 -7.83 3.81 -12.68
C ALA A 81 -6.99 4.25 -11.47
N LEU A 82 -7.51 4.08 -10.25
CA LEU A 82 -6.82 4.41 -9.01
C LEU A 82 -5.61 3.49 -8.75
N GLU A 83 -5.72 2.20 -9.05
CA GLU A 83 -4.60 1.27 -8.97
C GLU A 83 -3.48 1.65 -9.93
N LYS A 84 -3.83 2.06 -11.15
CA LYS A 84 -2.88 2.56 -12.14
C LYS A 84 -2.23 3.86 -11.69
N GLU A 85 -3.01 4.84 -11.21
CA GLU A 85 -2.50 6.12 -10.73
C GLU A 85 -1.55 5.93 -9.53
N ASN A 86 -1.91 5.07 -8.58
CA ASN A 86 -1.06 4.76 -7.43
C ASN A 86 0.24 4.06 -7.86
N THR A 87 0.17 3.18 -8.86
CA THR A 87 1.35 2.55 -9.47
C THR A 87 2.25 3.59 -10.13
N ASP A 88 1.68 4.48 -10.95
CA ASP A 88 2.41 5.54 -11.65
C ASP A 88 3.06 6.52 -10.65
N LEU A 89 2.34 6.93 -9.60
CA LEU A 89 2.87 7.77 -8.53
C LEU A 89 4.04 7.11 -7.80
N LYS A 90 3.92 5.81 -7.49
CA LYS A 90 4.97 5.05 -6.80
C LYS A 90 6.22 4.91 -7.67
N ILE A 91 6.04 4.64 -8.96
CA ILE A 91 7.12 4.61 -9.94
C ILE A 91 7.79 5.98 -10.02
N ASN A 92 7.02 7.04 -10.27
CA ASN A 92 7.55 8.40 -10.43
C ASN A 92 8.30 8.86 -9.18
N GLY A 93 7.78 8.59 -7.98
CA GLY A 93 8.44 8.95 -6.73
C GLY A 93 9.78 8.24 -6.53
N GLN A 94 9.82 6.92 -6.76
CA GLN A 94 11.07 6.15 -6.61
C GLN A 94 12.11 6.53 -7.67
N VAL A 95 11.68 6.74 -8.91
CA VAL A 95 12.55 7.10 -10.03
C VAL A 95 13.11 8.50 -9.85
N SER A 96 12.26 9.48 -9.51
CA SER A 96 12.69 10.86 -9.26
C SER A 96 13.71 10.93 -8.13
N ALA A 97 13.45 10.22 -7.02
CA ALA A 97 14.38 10.16 -5.89
C ALA A 97 15.72 9.52 -6.27
N ALA A 98 15.70 8.42 -7.03
CA ALA A 98 16.91 7.73 -7.46
C ALA A 98 17.72 8.56 -8.47
N LEU A 99 17.06 9.22 -9.43
CA LEU A 99 17.69 10.12 -10.40
C LEU A 99 18.29 11.36 -9.72
N GLN A 100 17.59 11.94 -8.75
CA GLN A 100 18.11 13.05 -7.96
C GLN A 100 19.33 12.62 -7.14
N ALA A 101 19.32 11.42 -6.54
CA ALA A 101 20.45 10.89 -5.78
C ALA A 101 21.70 10.66 -6.64
N VAL A 102 21.56 10.37 -7.94
CA VAL A 102 22.70 10.24 -8.87
C VAL A 102 23.05 11.56 -9.58
N GLY A 103 22.37 12.66 -9.22
CA GLY A 103 22.63 14.00 -9.72
C GLY A 103 22.14 14.24 -11.15
N ALA A 104 21.01 13.65 -11.57
CA ALA A 104 20.42 13.97 -12.87
C ALA A 104 20.13 15.47 -12.99
N LYS A 105 20.63 16.11 -14.05
CA LYS A 105 20.43 17.55 -14.29
C LYS A 105 18.98 17.90 -14.67
N ASP A 106 18.30 16.97 -15.34
CA ASP A 106 16.88 17.05 -15.69
C ASP A 106 16.25 15.67 -15.48
N ILE A 107 15.37 15.61 -14.46
CA ILE A 107 14.72 14.39 -13.99
C ILE A 107 13.66 13.92 -14.99
N ASP A 108 12.96 14.84 -15.66
CA ASP A 108 11.89 14.51 -16.59
C ASP A 108 12.47 13.87 -17.85
N TYR A 109 13.54 14.44 -18.41
CA TYR A 109 14.24 13.85 -19.54
C TYR A 109 14.89 12.51 -19.19
N ALA A 110 15.51 12.40 -18.00
CA ALA A 110 16.09 11.14 -17.55
C ALA A 110 15.01 10.06 -17.36
N THR A 111 13.85 10.41 -16.79
CA THR A 111 12.70 9.51 -16.65
C THR A 111 12.17 9.07 -18.01
N PHE A 112 12.06 9.98 -18.97
CA PHE A 112 11.68 9.67 -20.35
C PHE A 112 12.65 8.66 -21.00
N LYS A 113 13.95 8.79 -20.76
CA LYS A 113 14.98 7.87 -21.28
C LYS A 113 14.97 6.49 -20.61
N LEU A 114 14.57 6.38 -19.35
CA LEU A 114 14.40 5.08 -18.66
C LEU A 114 13.24 4.25 -19.25
N GLY A 115 12.31 4.91 -19.95
CA GLY A 115 11.19 4.28 -20.61
C GLY A 115 10.18 3.68 -19.63
N LYS A 116 9.49 2.61 -20.05
CA LYS A 116 8.46 1.97 -19.22
C LYS A 116 9.10 1.24 -18.04
N LEU A 117 8.57 1.52 -16.85
CA LEU A 117 9.02 0.96 -15.58
C LEU A 117 7.86 0.20 -14.93
N GLU A 118 8.20 -0.84 -14.19
CA GLU A 118 7.23 -1.71 -13.51
C GLU A 118 7.65 -1.87 -12.06
N ILE A 119 6.68 -2.06 -11.18
CA ILE A 119 6.90 -2.40 -9.77
C ILE A 119 6.90 -3.92 -9.57
N ASP A 120 7.72 -4.40 -8.63
CA ASP A 120 7.73 -5.77 -8.17
C ASP A 120 6.66 -6.04 -7.09
N LYS A 121 6.64 -7.28 -6.56
CA LYS A 121 5.67 -7.71 -5.53
C LYS A 121 5.83 -6.96 -4.21
N ASP A 122 6.99 -6.37 -3.96
CA ASP A 122 7.30 -5.57 -2.78
C ASP A 122 7.02 -4.07 -3.03
N GLY A 123 6.61 -3.73 -4.26
CA GLY A 123 6.29 -2.39 -4.69
C GLY A 123 7.51 -1.50 -4.96
N LYS A 124 8.66 -2.10 -5.27
CA LYS A 124 9.87 -1.41 -5.72
C LYS A 124 9.95 -1.44 -7.23
N VAL A 125 10.48 -0.39 -7.87
CA VAL A 125 10.68 -0.39 -9.33
C VAL A 125 11.71 -1.45 -9.70
N LYS A 126 11.33 -2.39 -10.56
CA LYS A 126 12.18 -3.48 -11.02
C LYS A 126 13.44 -2.92 -11.69
N ASP A 127 14.58 -3.42 -11.24
CA ASP A 127 15.89 -3.19 -11.87
C ASP A 127 16.29 -1.70 -11.99
N LEU A 128 15.74 -0.85 -11.12
CA LEU A 128 15.93 0.60 -11.18
C LEU A 128 17.41 0.99 -11.14
N ASP A 129 18.19 0.38 -10.25
CA ASP A 129 19.61 0.68 -10.08
C ASP A 129 20.44 0.38 -11.34
N ASN A 130 20.15 -0.73 -12.02
CA ASN A 130 20.87 -1.10 -13.24
C ASN A 130 20.48 -0.19 -14.40
N LYS A 131 19.18 0.11 -14.56
CA LYS A 131 18.71 1.08 -15.56
C LYS A 131 19.31 2.47 -15.37
N ILE A 132 19.45 2.94 -14.13
CA ILE A 132 20.10 4.23 -13.85
C ILE A 132 21.61 4.19 -14.16
N LYS A 133 22.30 3.08 -13.89
CA LYS A 133 23.72 2.91 -14.26
C LYS A 133 23.92 2.91 -15.78
N GLU A 134 23.05 2.20 -16.51
CA GLU A 134 23.04 2.19 -17.97
C GLU A 134 22.76 3.58 -18.52
N LEU A 135 21.76 4.28 -17.98
CA LEU A 135 21.44 5.65 -18.37
C LEU A 135 22.63 6.58 -18.13
N LYS A 136 23.29 6.48 -16.96
CA LYS A 136 24.49 7.27 -16.65
C LYS A 136 25.65 6.98 -17.59
N SER A 137 25.78 5.73 -18.05
CA SER A 137 26.79 5.35 -19.05
C SER A 137 26.43 5.88 -20.45
N SER A 138 25.14 5.96 -20.77
CA SER A 138 24.65 6.42 -22.07
C SER A 138 24.65 7.94 -22.22
N ILE A 139 24.37 8.70 -21.16
CA ILE A 139 24.32 10.16 -21.17
C ILE A 139 25.11 10.75 -19.98
N PRO A 140 26.42 10.50 -19.87
CA PRO A 140 27.22 10.86 -18.70
C PRO A 140 27.21 12.36 -18.40
N ASP A 141 27.21 13.21 -19.43
CA ASP A 141 27.20 14.68 -19.29
C ASP A 141 25.90 15.22 -18.65
N TYR A 142 24.86 14.40 -18.63
CA TYR A 142 23.52 14.71 -18.12
C TYR A 142 23.36 14.40 -16.63
N PHE A 143 24.38 13.80 -16.02
CA PHE A 143 24.49 13.59 -14.59
C PHE A 143 25.59 14.48 -14.04
N ALA A 144 25.44 14.94 -12.79
CA ALA A 144 26.47 15.68 -12.11
C ALA A 144 27.77 14.86 -12.10
N GLY A 145 28.84 15.48 -12.59
CA GLY A 145 30.18 14.94 -12.45
C GLY A 145 30.54 14.90 -10.97
N LYS A 146 31.53 14.08 -10.59
CA LYS A 146 32.15 14.15 -9.26
C LYS A 146 32.94 15.48 -9.13
N GLU A 147 32.27 16.62 -9.27
CA GLU A 147 32.82 17.97 -9.04
C GLU A 147 31.79 19.11 -9.15
N ASP A 148 30.49 18.86 -9.27
CA ASP A 148 29.47 19.94 -9.23
C ASP A 148 29.08 20.36 -7.80
N THR A 149 30.04 20.35 -6.87
CA THR A 149 29.96 21.14 -5.64
C THR A 149 31.05 22.19 -5.69
N LYS A 150 30.85 23.23 -6.51
CA LYS A 150 31.45 24.57 -6.33
C LYS A 150 30.71 25.54 -7.24
N GLN A 151 29.79 26.27 -6.63
CA GLN A 151 29.51 27.62 -7.05
C GLN A 151 30.76 28.45 -6.68
N GLU A 152 31.73 28.57 -7.58
CA GLU A 152 32.86 29.48 -7.45
C GLU A 152 33.49 29.73 -8.83
N ASP A 153 33.64 31.01 -9.14
CA ASP A 153 34.14 31.60 -10.39
C ASP A 153 35.40 30.91 -10.95
N ASN A 154 35.36 30.51 -12.23
CA ASN A 154 36.51 30.71 -13.12
C ASN A 154 36.13 30.66 -14.62
N PRO A 155 36.75 31.49 -15.48
CA PRO A 155 36.31 31.79 -16.84
C PRO A 155 36.93 30.80 -17.84
N GLY A 156 36.13 29.84 -18.31
CA GLY A 156 36.58 28.82 -19.28
C GLY A 156 35.97 28.92 -20.68
N ASN A 157 34.88 29.66 -20.87
CA ASN A 157 34.14 29.66 -22.14
C ASN A 157 33.87 31.08 -22.62
N GLY A 158 34.79 31.68 -23.39
CA GLY A 158 34.56 32.72 -24.43
C GLY A 158 33.72 33.98 -24.14
N TYR A 159 33.09 34.09 -22.97
CA TYR A 159 32.29 35.21 -22.54
C TYR A 159 33.18 36.04 -21.60
N GLN A 160 33.59 37.19 -22.10
CA GLN A 160 34.15 38.23 -21.24
C GLN A 160 32.99 38.93 -20.54
N THR A 161 32.98 38.91 -19.21
CA THR A 161 32.20 39.90 -18.46
C THR A 161 32.77 41.27 -18.80
N VAL A 162 31.96 42.13 -19.42
CA VAL A 162 32.35 43.51 -19.68
C VAL A 162 32.34 44.23 -18.34
N ASP A 163 33.50 44.73 -17.94
CA ASP A 163 33.63 45.57 -16.73
C ASP A 163 32.70 46.77 -16.86
N ASN A 164 31.78 46.93 -15.90
CA ASN A 164 30.75 47.96 -15.97
C ASN A 164 31.33 49.37 -15.74
N LYS A 165 32.64 49.52 -15.48
CA LYS A 165 33.35 50.79 -15.21
C LYS A 165 32.68 51.67 -14.16
N LEU A 166 31.76 51.11 -13.38
CA LEU A 166 31.18 51.78 -12.23
C LEU A 166 32.26 51.76 -11.16
N GLU A 167 32.59 52.90 -10.59
CA GLU A 167 33.37 52.93 -9.35
C GLU A 167 32.68 52.00 -8.36
N SER A 168 33.45 51.09 -7.76
CA SER A 168 32.97 50.27 -6.66
C SER A 168 32.39 51.23 -5.63
N GLY A 169 31.08 51.15 -5.40
CA GLY A 169 30.41 52.00 -4.42
C GLY A 169 31.14 51.86 -3.10
N GLN A 170 31.69 52.96 -2.59
CA GLN A 170 32.29 52.96 -1.26
C GLN A 170 31.19 52.57 -0.28
N GLN A 171 31.31 51.38 0.31
CA GLN A 171 30.52 51.01 1.45
C GLN A 171 30.94 51.96 2.57
N HIS A 172 30.07 52.90 2.90
CA HIS A 172 30.31 53.82 4.01
C HIS A 172 30.17 52.99 5.30
N ASP A 173 31.28 52.76 6.00
CA ASP A 173 31.32 51.96 7.25
C ASP A 173 30.48 52.57 8.39
N ALA A 174 30.05 53.82 8.24
CA ALA A 174 29.19 54.51 9.19
C ALA A 174 27.73 54.43 8.74
N ASP A 175 26.88 53.84 9.59
CA ASP A 175 25.43 53.95 9.46
C ASP A 175 25.05 55.45 9.45
N PRO A 176 24.51 55.98 8.35
CA PRO A 176 24.20 57.40 8.21
C PRO A 176 23.10 57.87 9.18
N PHE A 177 22.43 56.94 9.86
CA PHE A 177 21.41 57.23 10.86
C PHE A 177 21.94 57.15 12.30
N ALA A 178 23.18 56.73 12.54
CA ALA A 178 23.75 56.57 13.88
C ALA A 178 23.67 57.87 14.72
N ASP A 179 24.00 59.01 14.11
CA ASP A 179 23.95 60.33 14.78
C ASP A 179 22.51 60.80 15.05
N ILE A 180 21.54 60.32 14.27
CA ILE A 180 20.11 60.62 14.47
C ILE A 180 19.59 59.79 15.65
N ILE A 181 19.92 58.51 15.70
CA ILE A 181 19.52 57.60 16.79
C ILE A 181 20.10 58.08 18.13
N ALA A 182 21.37 58.51 18.15
CA ALA A 182 22.02 59.02 19.36
C ALA A 182 21.36 60.28 19.98
N LYS A 183 20.54 61.03 19.21
CA LYS A 183 19.80 62.20 19.72
C LYS A 183 18.54 61.83 20.50
N TYR A 184 18.00 60.62 20.32
CA TYR A 184 16.79 60.14 20.99
C TYR A 184 17.09 59.27 22.22
N ASP A 185 18.35 58.90 22.45
CA ASP A 185 18.83 58.13 23.61
C ASP A 185 19.21 59.01 24.83
N LYS A 186 18.52 60.13 25.05
CA LYS A 186 18.67 60.97 26.26
C LYS A 186 17.36 61.15 27.02
#